data_AF-A0A849TJT6-F1
#
_entry.id   AF-A0A849TJT6-F1
#
_cell.length_a   1.000
_cell.length_b   1.000
_cell.length_c   1.000
_cell.angle_alpha   90.00
_cell.angle_beta   90.00
_cell.angle_gamma   90.00
#
_symmetry.space_group_name_H-M   'P 1'
#
loop_
_entity.id
_entity.type
_entity.pdbx_description
1 polymer ?
#
loop_
_entity_poly.entity_id
_entity_poly.type
_entity_poly.pdbx_seq_one_letter_code
_entity_poly.pdbx_strand_id
1 'polypeptide(L)'
;IRNKFHNVFASEYWFEAYDLPYPKRVITDTGKTQYLFRINKGIEDLGESINHHMPEAQRPIPFSNMVYFGDGETDVPSMAVVRKNGGHAIAVYGEPEGRVKCADLLQAGRCDFIAEADYRRSSDLFKRTCLILDRMLADIRIAEETWALQRT
;
A
#
# COMPACT_ATOMS: atom_id res chain seq x y z
N ILE A 1 0.71 13.22 -14.18
CA ILE A 1 1.01 12.09 -13.26
C ILE A 1 0.39 10.76 -13.68
N ARG A 2 -0.73 10.73 -14.43
CA ARG A 2 -1.41 9.48 -14.84
C ARG A 2 -0.49 8.45 -15.51
N ASN A 3 0.45 8.90 -16.33
CA ASN A 3 1.46 8.05 -16.99
C ASN A 3 2.48 7.39 -16.03
N LYS A 4 2.42 7.68 -14.72
CA LYS A 4 3.26 7.06 -13.68
C LYS A 4 2.55 5.93 -12.95
N PHE A 5 1.26 5.74 -13.18
CA PHE A 5 0.46 4.70 -12.55
C PHE A 5 0.01 3.68 -13.59
N HIS A 6 0.10 2.39 -13.25
CA HIS A 6 -0.48 1.32 -14.07
C HIS A 6 -2.02 1.34 -13.97
N ASN A 7 -2.53 1.41 -12.74
CA ASN A 7 -3.96 1.50 -12.45
C ASN A 7 -4.18 2.34 -11.17
N VAL A 8 -5.40 2.85 -10.98
CA VAL A 8 -5.79 3.66 -9.82
C VAL A 8 -7.15 3.20 -9.31
N PHE A 9 -7.18 2.75 -8.06
CA PHE A 9 -8.43 2.50 -7.33
C PHE A 9 -8.73 3.70 -6.43
N ALA A 10 -9.83 4.40 -6.70
CA ALA A 10 -10.23 5.59 -5.94
C ALA A 10 -11.75 5.67 -5.78
N SER A 11 -12.23 6.44 -4.80
CA SER A 11 -13.64 6.83 -4.81
C SER A 11 -13.95 7.62 -6.09
N GLU A 12 -15.08 7.35 -6.71
CA GLU A 12 -15.51 7.96 -7.98
C GLU A 12 -16.86 8.63 -7.79
N TYR A 13 -17.00 9.82 -8.37
CA TYR A 13 -18.27 10.51 -8.52
C TYR A 13 -18.73 10.41 -9.96
N TRP A 14 -20.04 10.27 -10.14
CA TRP A 14 -20.68 10.39 -11.44
C TRP A 14 -20.97 11.88 -11.70
N PHE A 15 -20.50 12.38 -12.84
CA PHE A 15 -20.72 13.76 -13.29
C PHE A 15 -21.33 13.72 -14.68
N GLU A 16 -22.53 14.27 -14.83
CA GLU A 16 -23.19 14.51 -16.12
C GLU A 16 -23.62 15.98 -16.21
N ALA A 17 -23.67 16.51 -17.43
CA ALA A 17 -23.78 17.96 -17.67
C ALA A 17 -25.05 18.61 -17.08
N TYR A 18 -26.11 17.82 -16.86
CA TYR A 18 -27.41 18.30 -16.38
C TYR A 18 -27.89 17.63 -15.08
N ASP A 19 -27.11 16.73 -14.51
CA ASP A 19 -27.48 15.99 -13.31
C ASP A 19 -26.70 16.47 -12.08
N LEU A 20 -27.33 16.32 -10.91
CA LEU A 20 -26.63 16.55 -9.64
C LEU A 20 -25.57 15.44 -9.45
N PRO A 21 -24.31 15.79 -9.14
CA PRO A 21 -23.28 14.78 -8.91
C PRO A 21 -23.66 13.84 -7.77
N TYR A 22 -23.45 12.54 -7.98
CA TYR A 22 -23.68 11.52 -6.95
C TYR A 22 -22.52 10.53 -6.88
N PRO A 23 -22.24 9.95 -5.69
CA PRO A 23 -21.15 8.99 -5.53
C PRO A 23 -21.44 7.72 -6.33
N LYS A 24 -20.52 7.38 -7.25
CA LYS A 24 -20.57 6.14 -8.03
C LYS A 24 -19.88 5.00 -7.29
N ARG A 25 -18.75 5.30 -6.65
CA ARG A 25 -17.95 4.33 -5.89
C ARG A 25 -17.36 5.03 -4.66
N VAL A 26 -17.53 4.42 -3.50
CA VAL A 26 -16.94 4.89 -2.25
C VAL A 26 -16.00 3.81 -1.72
N ILE A 27 -14.72 4.15 -1.57
CA ILE A 27 -13.75 3.30 -0.88
C ILE A 27 -13.81 3.64 0.61
N THR A 28 -14.37 2.72 1.39
CA THR A 28 -14.43 2.81 2.84
C THR A 28 -13.14 2.29 3.47
N ASP A 29 -12.96 2.52 4.77
CA ASP A 29 -11.82 1.99 5.52
C ASP A 29 -11.73 0.46 5.45
N THR A 30 -12.89 -0.22 5.46
CA THR A 30 -12.97 -1.66 5.24
C THR A 30 -12.64 -2.05 3.80
N GLY A 31 -13.06 -1.24 2.82
CA GLY A 31 -12.79 -1.45 1.40
C GLY A 31 -11.32 -1.36 1.01
N LYS A 32 -10.52 -0.53 1.69
CA LYS A 32 -9.07 -0.40 1.42
C LYS A 32 -8.34 -1.74 1.45
N THR A 33 -8.64 -2.57 2.46
CA THR A 33 -8.05 -3.91 2.58
C THR A 33 -8.41 -4.83 1.41
N GLN A 34 -9.63 -4.73 0.88
CA GLN A 34 -10.06 -5.47 -0.30
C GLN A 34 -9.20 -5.12 -1.51
N TYR A 35 -8.88 -3.83 -1.71
CA TYR A 35 -8.04 -3.38 -2.81
C TYR A 35 -6.59 -3.84 -2.70
N LEU A 36 -6.05 -3.98 -1.49
CA LEU A 36 -4.74 -4.59 -1.29
C LEU A 36 -4.70 -6.03 -1.81
N PHE A 37 -5.74 -6.82 -1.54
CA PHE A 37 -5.84 -8.18 -2.09
C PHE A 37 -6.09 -8.20 -3.61
N ARG A 38 -6.79 -7.20 -4.16
CA ARG A 38 -6.94 -7.04 -5.62
C ARG A 38 -5.58 -6.84 -6.28
N ILE A 39 -4.79 -5.90 -5.78
CA ILE A 39 -3.43 -5.61 -6.29
C ILE A 39 -2.55 -6.85 -6.13
N ASN A 40 -2.61 -7.51 -4.97
CA ASN A 40 -1.83 -8.72 -4.69
C ASN A 40 -2.14 -9.84 -5.70
N LYS A 41 -3.41 -10.04 -6.05
CA LYS A 41 -3.86 -11.06 -7.01
C LYS A 41 -3.83 -10.60 -8.47
N GLY A 42 -3.58 -9.32 -8.74
CA GLY A 42 -3.67 -8.75 -10.09
C GLY A 42 -5.09 -8.69 -10.66
N ILE A 43 -6.12 -8.63 -9.80
CA ILE A 43 -7.52 -8.58 -10.22
C ILE A 43 -7.97 -7.13 -10.33
N GLU A 44 -7.87 -6.58 -11.54
CA GLU A 44 -8.18 -5.18 -11.83
C GLU A 44 -9.66 -4.93 -12.11
N ASP A 45 -10.36 -5.92 -12.68
CA ASP A 45 -11.79 -5.82 -12.91
C ASP A 45 -12.55 -5.86 -11.56
N LEU A 46 -13.31 -4.80 -11.30
CA LEU A 46 -14.12 -4.67 -10.09
C LEU A 46 -15.30 -5.64 -10.07
N GLY A 47 -15.78 -6.07 -11.24
CA GLY A 47 -16.83 -7.07 -11.37
C GLY A 47 -16.35 -8.48 -11.00
N GLU A 48 -15.04 -8.72 -11.03
CA GLU A 48 -14.47 -10.00 -10.62
C GLU A 48 -14.37 -10.12 -9.09
N SER A 49 -14.72 -11.32 -8.62
CA SER A 49 -14.66 -11.68 -7.21
C SER A 49 -13.23 -11.97 -6.77
N ILE A 50 -12.80 -11.30 -5.70
CA ILE A 50 -11.50 -11.54 -5.09
C ILE A 50 -11.48 -12.72 -4.12
N ASN A 51 -12.64 -13.33 -3.84
CA ASN A 51 -12.77 -14.32 -2.78
C ASN A 51 -12.20 -15.69 -3.17
N HIS A 52 -11.95 -15.92 -4.45
CA HIS A 52 -11.31 -17.15 -4.92
C HIS A 52 -9.89 -17.25 -4.37
N HIS A 53 -9.55 -18.44 -3.86
CA HIS A 53 -8.22 -18.72 -3.34
C HIS A 53 -7.19 -18.68 -4.49
N MET A 54 -6.09 -17.95 -4.28
CA MET A 54 -4.95 -17.89 -5.18
C MET A 54 -3.68 -18.21 -4.38
N PRO A 55 -2.95 -19.29 -4.70
CA PRO A 55 -1.69 -19.62 -4.05
C PRO A 55 -0.70 -18.46 -4.15
N GLU A 56 0.08 -18.23 -3.10
CA GLU A 56 0.98 -17.07 -3.02
C GLU A 56 2.00 -17.02 -4.16
N ALA A 57 2.56 -18.17 -4.57
CA ALA A 57 3.50 -18.26 -5.70
C ALA A 57 2.90 -17.87 -7.06
N GLN A 58 1.56 -17.83 -7.19
CA GLN A 58 0.88 -17.43 -8.42
C GLN A 58 0.45 -15.96 -8.39
N ARG A 59 0.65 -15.27 -7.26
CA ARG A 59 0.22 -13.88 -7.09
C ARG A 59 1.23 -12.97 -7.77
N PRO A 60 0.80 -12.14 -8.74
CA PRO A 60 1.71 -11.33 -9.53
C PRO A 60 2.47 -10.29 -8.68
N ILE A 61 1.83 -9.77 -7.63
CA ILE A 61 2.44 -8.75 -6.76
C ILE A 61 2.45 -9.25 -5.30
N PRO A 62 3.56 -9.84 -4.82
CA PRO A 62 3.69 -10.23 -3.42
C PRO A 62 3.51 -9.06 -2.46
N PHE A 63 2.98 -9.29 -1.27
CA PHE A 63 2.84 -8.26 -0.25
C PHE A 63 4.19 -7.71 0.22
N SER A 64 5.25 -8.55 0.24
CA SER A 64 6.63 -8.11 0.48
C SER A 64 7.09 -7.01 -0.48
N ASN A 65 6.45 -6.93 -1.65
CA ASN A 65 6.75 -5.95 -2.67
C ASN A 65 5.83 -4.71 -2.58
N MET A 66 5.16 -4.51 -1.44
CA MET A 66 4.24 -3.39 -1.21
C MET A 66 4.74 -2.44 -0.12
N VAL A 67 4.57 -1.15 -0.36
CA VAL A 67 4.73 -0.08 0.63
C VAL A 67 3.40 0.65 0.78
N TYR A 68 2.85 0.64 1.99
CA TYR A 68 1.62 1.34 2.34
C TYR A 68 1.93 2.67 3.01
N PHE A 69 1.23 3.73 2.61
CA PHE A 69 1.28 5.02 3.28
C PHE A 69 -0.11 5.30 3.86
N GLY A 70 -0.20 5.53 5.17
CA GLY A 70 -1.48 5.78 5.85
C GLY A 70 -1.38 6.92 6.85
N ASP A 71 -2.48 7.65 7.08
CA ASP A 71 -2.45 8.90 7.85
C ASP A 71 -3.13 8.82 9.23
N GLY A 72 -3.62 7.63 9.62
CA GLY A 72 -4.19 7.46 10.95
C GLY A 72 -4.90 6.14 11.20
N GLU A 73 -5.86 6.19 12.13
CA GLU A 73 -6.58 5.02 12.64
C GLU A 73 -7.39 4.27 11.58
N THR A 74 -7.93 5.00 10.60
CA THR A 74 -8.69 4.46 9.47
C THR A 74 -7.87 3.49 8.60
N ASP A 75 -6.55 3.64 8.63
CA ASP A 75 -5.61 2.82 7.86
C ASP A 75 -4.95 1.71 8.68
N VAL A 76 -5.21 1.64 9.99
CA VAL A 76 -4.64 0.60 10.88
C VAL A 76 -4.90 -0.81 10.37
N PRO A 77 -6.12 -1.17 9.89
CA PRO A 77 -6.36 -2.50 9.32
C PRO A 77 -5.50 -2.76 8.08
N SER A 78 -5.38 -1.79 7.17
CA SER A 78 -4.60 -1.90 5.94
C SER A 78 -3.11 -2.03 6.22
N MET A 79 -2.55 -1.19 7.09
CA MET A 79 -1.16 -1.27 7.52
C MET A 79 -0.85 -2.63 8.17
N ALA A 80 -1.73 -3.11 9.04
CA ALA A 80 -1.58 -4.41 9.67
C ALA A 80 -1.62 -5.56 8.65
N VAL A 81 -2.50 -5.51 7.65
CA VAL A 81 -2.56 -6.51 6.56
C VAL A 81 -1.27 -6.52 5.76
N VAL A 82 -0.77 -5.37 5.33
CA VAL A 82 0.47 -5.29 4.53
C VAL A 82 1.65 -5.83 5.33
N ARG A 83 1.82 -5.37 6.57
CA ARG A 83 2.91 -5.80 7.45
C ARG A 83 2.87 -7.29 7.78
N LYS A 84 1.69 -7.83 8.11
CA LYS A 84 1.55 -9.24 8.45
C LYS A 84 1.95 -10.16 7.29
N ASN A 85 1.83 -9.68 6.05
CA ASN A 85 2.21 -10.42 4.85
C ASN A 85 3.60 -10.00 4.30
N GLY A 86 4.45 -9.40 5.14
CA GLY A 86 5.85 -9.11 4.81
C GLY A 86 6.10 -7.80 4.08
N GLY A 87 5.07 -7.00 3.80
CA GLY A 87 5.22 -5.66 3.24
C GLY A 87 5.55 -4.61 4.30
N HIS A 88 5.64 -3.35 3.87
CA HIS A 88 6.04 -2.24 4.72
C HIS A 88 4.94 -1.18 4.83
N ALA A 89 4.82 -0.55 6.00
CA ALA A 89 3.88 0.53 6.24
C ALA A 89 4.57 1.77 6.82
N ILE A 90 4.31 2.93 6.23
CA ILE A 90 4.74 4.25 6.71
C ILE A 90 3.50 5.03 7.15
N ALA A 91 3.43 5.41 8.42
CA ALA A 91 2.42 6.34 8.88
C ALA A 91 2.87 7.79 8.57
N VAL A 92 2.01 8.58 7.94
CA VAL A 92 2.31 9.96 7.55
C VAL A 92 1.44 10.95 8.30
N TYR A 93 2.00 12.10 8.69
CA TYR A 93 1.24 13.16 9.37
C TYR A 93 1.51 14.53 8.74
N GLY A 94 0.48 15.36 8.64
CA GLY A 94 0.59 16.73 8.15
C GLY A 94 0.87 17.74 9.26
N GLU A 95 0.22 17.58 10.41
CA GLU A 95 0.30 18.51 11.55
C GLU A 95 1.06 17.89 12.74
N PRO A 96 1.68 18.72 13.61
CA PRO A 96 2.40 18.23 14.79
C PRO A 96 1.57 17.31 15.70
N GLU A 97 0.27 17.55 15.82
CA GLU A 97 -0.67 16.74 16.60
C GLU A 97 -0.80 15.32 16.02
N GLY A 98 -0.73 15.19 14.70
CA GLY A 98 -0.73 13.91 14.00
C GLY A 98 0.53 13.08 14.27
N ARG A 99 1.64 13.73 14.64
CA ARG A 99 2.89 13.05 15.01
C ARG A 99 2.72 12.16 16.24
N VAL A 100 1.97 12.62 17.24
CA VAL A 100 1.73 11.85 18.48
C VAL A 100 0.96 10.57 18.14
N LYS A 101 -0.12 10.68 17.36
CA LYS A 101 -0.89 9.53 16.89
C LYS A 101 -0.04 8.54 16.09
N CYS A 102 0.81 9.04 15.19
CA CYS A 102 1.73 8.19 14.44
C CYS A 102 2.75 7.51 15.35
N ALA A 103 3.24 8.20 16.38
CA ALA A 103 4.16 7.63 17.36
C ALA A 103 3.52 6.46 18.13
N ASP A 104 2.24 6.60 18.51
CA ASP A 104 1.49 5.52 19.17
C ASP A 104 1.33 4.31 18.23
N LEU A 105 1.06 4.54 16.93
CA LEU A 105 1.01 3.50 15.92
C LEU A 105 2.34 2.76 15.78
N LEU A 106 3.46 3.49 15.82
CA LEU A 106 4.80 2.91 15.77
C LEU A 106 5.08 2.06 17.01
N GLN A 107 4.78 2.58 18.20
CA GLN A 107 4.95 1.87 19.47
C GLN A 107 4.09 0.61 19.56
N ALA A 108 2.88 0.66 19.02
CA ALA A 108 1.98 -0.49 18.91
C ALA A 108 2.39 -1.49 17.81
N GLY A 109 3.50 -1.27 17.12
CA GLY A 109 3.99 -2.14 16.03
C GLY A 109 3.09 -2.15 14.79
N ARG A 110 2.29 -1.10 14.60
CA ARG A 110 1.31 -0.98 13.50
C ARG A 110 1.89 -0.38 12.22
N CYS A 111 2.99 0.37 12.30
CA CYS A 111 3.73 0.92 11.15
C CYS A 111 5.25 0.83 11.37
N ASP A 112 6.03 0.68 10.30
CA ASP A 112 7.49 0.50 10.38
C ASP A 112 8.20 1.84 10.60
N PHE A 113 7.67 2.88 9.99
CA PHE A 113 8.18 4.23 10.11
C PHE A 113 7.05 5.24 10.23
N ILE A 114 7.38 6.42 10.78
CA ILE A 114 6.51 7.60 10.81
C ILE A 114 7.19 8.75 10.08
N ALA A 115 6.51 9.53 9.26
CA ALA A 115 7.15 10.68 8.62
C ALA A 115 6.17 11.82 8.43
N GLU A 116 6.68 13.05 8.39
CA GLU A 116 5.88 14.18 7.95
C GLU A 116 5.49 14.01 6.48
N ALA A 117 4.30 14.47 6.08
CA ALA A 117 3.78 14.45 4.71
C ALA A 117 4.50 15.43 3.77
N ASP A 118 5.83 15.48 3.85
CA ASP A 118 6.72 16.24 2.98
C ASP A 118 7.28 15.33 1.87
N TYR A 119 6.82 15.54 0.64
CA TYR A 119 7.20 14.73 -0.53
C TYR A 119 8.45 15.22 -1.27
N ARG A 120 9.18 16.20 -0.72
CA ARG A 120 10.44 16.70 -1.32
C ARG A 120 11.57 15.68 -1.15
N ARG A 121 12.53 15.67 -2.07
CA ARG A 121 13.67 14.73 -2.06
C ARG A 121 14.55 14.80 -0.80
N SER A 122 14.58 15.94 -0.12
CA SER A 122 15.37 16.13 1.10
C SER A 122 14.68 15.62 2.37
N SER A 123 13.39 15.27 2.27
CA SER A 123 12.56 14.95 3.43
C SER A 123 12.87 13.57 4.01
N ASP A 124 12.44 13.38 5.26
CA ASP A 124 12.50 12.09 5.94
C ASP A 124 11.64 11.04 5.25
N LEU A 125 10.46 11.42 4.74
CA LEU A 125 9.56 10.52 4.02
C LEU A 125 10.24 9.94 2.77
N PHE A 126 10.91 10.79 1.98
CA PHE A 126 11.62 10.35 0.79
C PHE A 126 12.77 9.40 1.15
N LYS A 127 13.62 9.78 2.12
CA LYS A 127 14.76 8.96 2.55
C LYS A 127 14.33 7.59 3.07
N ARG A 128 13.29 7.54 3.90
CA ARG A 128 12.75 6.29 4.46
C ARG A 128 12.13 5.40 3.39
N THR A 129 11.43 5.99 2.43
CA THR A 129 10.89 5.26 1.27
C THR A 129 12.02 4.63 0.46
N CYS A 130 13.09 5.37 0.17
CA CYS A 130 14.26 4.83 -0.52
C CYS A 130 14.90 3.66 0.24
N LEU A 131 15.06 3.78 1.56
CA LEU A 131 15.60 2.69 2.39
C LEU A 131 14.76 1.40 2.31
N ILE A 132 13.43 1.54 2.29
CA ILE A 132 12.53 0.39 2.11
C ILE A 132 12.72 -0.22 0.71
N LEU A 133 12.77 0.60 -0.33
CA LEU A 133 12.97 0.13 -1.70
C LEU A 133 14.33 -0.59 -1.85
N ASP A 134 15.39 -0.06 -1.23
CA ASP A 134 16.71 -0.69 -1.23
C ASP A 134 16.67 -2.08 -0.58
N ARG A 135 15.93 -2.21 0.54
CA ARG A 135 15.69 -3.49 1.21
C ARG A 135 14.94 -4.47 0.30
N MET A 136 13.85 -4.03 -0.34
CA MET A 136 13.05 -4.86 -1.24
C MET A 136 13.89 -5.33 -2.44
N LEU A 137 14.70 -4.45 -3.03
CA LEU A 137 15.61 -4.79 -4.11
C LEU A 137 16.66 -5.83 -3.68
N ALA A 138 17.20 -5.70 -2.47
CA ALA A 138 18.13 -6.68 -1.92
C ALA A 138 17.46 -8.05 -1.72
N ASP A 139 16.24 -8.09 -1.17
CA ASP A 139 15.49 -9.33 -0.96
C ASP A 139 15.15 -10.03 -2.28
N ILE A 140 14.74 -9.28 -3.31
CA ILE A 140 14.51 -9.81 -4.65
C ILE A 140 15.78 -10.44 -5.22
N ARG A 141 16.92 -9.74 -5.15
CA ARG A 141 18.22 -10.26 -5.64
C ARG A 141 18.63 -11.54 -4.92
N ILE A 142 18.45 -11.61 -3.60
CA ILE A 142 18.74 -12.82 -2.82
C ILE A 142 17.85 -13.99 -3.28
N ALA A 143 16.57 -13.73 -3.54
CA ALA A 143 15.65 -14.76 -4.04
C ALA A 143 16.06 -15.27 -5.43
N GLU A 144 16.48 -14.38 -6.33
CA GLU A 144 16.97 -14.73 -7.67
C GLU A 144 18.24 -15.62 -7.59
N GLU A 145 19.21 -15.25 -6.77
CA GLU A 145 20.44 -16.03 -6.55
C GLU A 145 20.15 -17.41 -5.94
N THR A 146 19.28 -17.46 -4.93
CA THR A 146 18.89 -18.73 -4.29
C THR A 146 18.21 -19.67 -5.29
N TRP A 147 17.37 -19.12 -6.16
CA TRP A 147 16.71 -19.89 -7.21
C TRP A 147 17.69 -20.39 -8.28
N ALA A 148 18.69 -19.60 -8.65
CA ALA A 148 19.74 -20.03 -9.58
C ALA A 148 20.58 -21.19 -9.03
N LEU A 149 20.96 -21.13 -7.75
CA LEU A 149 21.73 -22.19 -7.09
C LEU A 149 20.98 -23.51 -6.99
N GLN A 150 19.66 -23.48 -6.75
CA GLN A 150 18.83 -24.69 -6.66
C GLN A 150 18.66 -25.45 -7.99
N ARG A 151 18.99 -24.80 -9.12
CA ARG A 151 18.91 -25.38 -10.47
C ARG A 151 20.22 -26.01 -10.95
N THR A 152 21.29 -25.88 -10.16
CA THR A 152 22.62 -26.46 -10.44
C THR A 152 22.77 -27.77 -9.69
#